data_AF-A0A925B3S3-F1
#
_entry.id   AF-A0A925B3S3-F1
#
_cell.length_a   1.000
_cell.length_b   1.000
_cell.length_c   1.000
_cell.angle_alpha   90.00
_cell.angle_beta   90.00
_cell.angle_gamma   90.00
#
_symmetry.space_group_name_H-M   'P 1'
#
loop_
_entity.id
_entity.type
_entity.pdbx_description
1 polymer ?
#
loop_
_entity_poly.entity_id
_entity_poly.type
_entity_poly.pdbx_seq_one_letter_code
_entity_poly.pdbx_strand_id
1 'polypeptide(L)'
;AVAAILLGLESSSVRASNLAESEITHGRQISLDETLQKIRAVTIEDLRQIAEEFFRTEEIALVALGNLKNAKIDRARLSVN
;
A
#
# COMPACT_ATOMS: atom_id res chain seq x y z
N ALA A 1 10.29 -7.10 0.17
CA ALA A 1 10.16 -5.74 0.71
C ALA A 1 11.52 -5.10 1.01
N VAL A 2 12.27 -5.61 1.99
CA VAL A 2 13.54 -5.00 2.45
C VAL A 2 14.59 -4.76 1.35
N ALA A 3 14.85 -5.76 0.50
CA ALA A 3 15.83 -5.62 -0.59
C ALA A 3 15.45 -4.53 -1.60
N ALA A 4 14.16 -4.38 -1.91
CA ALA A 4 13.68 -3.35 -2.84
C ALA A 4 13.86 -1.93 -2.27
N ILE A 5 13.68 -1.74 -0.95
CA ILE A 5 13.88 -0.44 -0.29
C ILE A 5 15.36 -0.06 -0.31
N LEU A 6 16.25 -1.00 -0.01
CA LEU A 6 17.70 -0.74 -0.02
C LEU A 6 18.21 -0.40 -1.41
N LEU A 7 17.78 -1.13 -2.44
CA LEU A 7 18.14 -0.85 -3.83
C LEU A 7 17.52 0.46 -4.34
N GLY A 8 16.33 0.81 -3.87
CA GLY A 8 15.65 2.07 -4.24
C GLY A 8 16.36 3.32 -3.74
N LEU A 9 17.19 3.23 -2.68
CA LEU A 9 17.87 4.37 -2.06
C LEU A 9 19.29 4.63 -2.61
N GLU A 10 19.68 3.99 -3.70
CA GLU A 10 21.04 4.05 -4.24
C GLU A 10 21.38 5.42 -4.86
N SER A 11 20.37 6.12 -5.39
CA SER A 11 20.55 7.46 -5.98
C SER A 11 20.29 8.59 -4.97
N SER A 12 21.15 9.61 -4.97
CA SER A 12 20.98 10.85 -4.20
C SER A 12 19.65 11.56 -4.47
N SER A 13 19.10 11.45 -5.69
CA SER A 13 17.80 12.03 -6.02
C SER A 13 16.66 11.34 -5.27
N VAL A 14 16.68 10.00 -5.19
CA VAL A 14 15.65 9.23 -4.47
C VAL A 14 15.72 9.51 -2.96
N ARG A 15 16.94 9.62 -2.42
CA ARG A 15 17.14 10.02 -1.02
C ARG A 15 16.55 11.40 -0.73
N ALA A 16 16.75 12.38 -1.61
CA ALA A 16 16.19 13.72 -1.45
C ALA A 16 14.66 13.74 -1.55
N SER A 17 14.07 12.99 -2.48
CA SER A 17 12.61 12.86 -2.60
C SER A 17 11.99 12.23 -1.35
N ASN A 18 12.59 11.16 -0.82
CA ASN A 18 12.11 10.51 0.39
C ASN A 18 12.20 11.44 1.62
N LEU A 19 13.27 12.23 1.71
CA LEU A 19 13.44 13.24 2.76
C LEU A 19 12.29 14.26 2.73
N ALA A 20 11.97 14.77 1.54
CA ALA A 20 10.90 15.75 1.36
C ALA A 20 9.52 15.15 1.64
N GLU A 21 9.22 13.96 1.13
CA GLU A 21 7.96 13.26 1.38
C GLU A 21 7.74 13.00 2.87
N SER A 22 8.79 12.59 3.59
CA SER A 22 8.71 12.33 5.03
C SER A 22 8.35 13.59 5.83
N GLU A 23 8.93 14.76 5.50
CA GLU A 23 8.51 16.02 6.13
C GLU A 23 7.07 16.39 5.78
N ILE A 24 6.69 16.26 4.50
CA ILE A 24 5.37 16.70 4.04
C ILE A 24 4.25 15.83 4.63
N THR A 25 4.44 14.51 4.63
CA THR A 25 3.40 13.56 5.05
C THR A 25 3.42 13.30 6.55
N HIS A 26 4.61 13.28 7.17
CA HIS A 26 4.78 12.86 8.57
C HIS A 26 5.29 13.97 9.50
N GLY A 27 5.69 15.13 8.98
CA GLY A 27 6.23 16.24 9.77
C GLY A 27 7.57 15.93 10.43
N ARG A 28 8.27 14.88 9.98
CA ARG A 28 9.59 14.49 10.47
C ARG A 28 10.29 13.56 9.50
N GLN A 29 11.60 13.46 9.64
CA GLN A 29 12.38 12.40 9.02
C GLN A 29 12.12 11.03 9.67
N ILE A 30 11.87 10.04 8.82
CA ILE A 30 11.85 8.62 9.18
C ILE A 30 13.14 8.00 8.65
N SER A 31 13.94 7.43 9.55
CA SER A 31 15.21 6.81 9.15
C SER A 31 14.98 5.49 8.42
N LEU A 32 15.99 5.07 7.65
CA LEU A 32 16.00 3.76 7.01
C LEU A 32 15.89 2.64 8.06
N ASP A 33 16.63 2.74 9.16
CA ASP A 33 16.59 1.73 10.23
C ASP A 33 15.22 1.65 10.89
N GLU A 34 14.56 2.78 11.15
CA GLU A 34 13.20 2.80 11.69
C GLU A 34 12.22 2.11 10.72
N THR A 35 12.32 2.41 9.42
CA THR A 35 11.52 1.77 8.38
C THR A 35 11.74 0.27 8.37
N LEU A 36 12.99 -0.18 8.41
CA LEU A 36 13.33 -1.61 8.43
C LEU A 36 12.83 -2.33 9.68
N GLN A 37 12.93 -1.70 10.85
CA GLN A 37 12.42 -2.24 12.10
C GLN A 37 10.91 -2.40 12.06
N LYS A 38 10.18 -1.37 11.60
CA LYS A 38 8.72 -1.42 11.47
C LYS A 38 8.26 -2.52 10.51
N ILE A 39 8.90 -2.65 9.36
CA ILE A 39 8.58 -3.71 8.39
C ILE A 39 8.83 -5.09 8.98
N ARG A 40 9.94 -5.28 9.72
CA ARG A 40 10.26 -6.56 10.36
C ARG A 40 9.34 -6.90 11.53
N ALA A 41 8.71 -5.91 12.14
CA ALA A 41 7.78 -6.11 13.24
C ALA A 41 6.38 -6.56 12.78
N VAL A 42 6.06 -6.48 11.49
CA VAL A 42 4.75 -6.89 10.95
C VAL A 42 4.51 -8.38 11.17
N THR A 43 3.37 -8.70 11.75
CA THR A 43 2.91 -10.07 12.02
C THR A 43 1.79 -10.50 11.07
N ILE A 44 1.48 -11.80 11.07
CA ILE A 44 0.32 -12.33 10.32
C ILE A 44 -1.00 -11.75 10.84
N GLU A 45 -1.07 -11.49 12.14
CA GLU A 45 -2.27 -10.94 12.77
C GLU A 45 -2.51 -9.49 12.32
N ASP A 46 -1.46 -8.67 12.19
CA ASP A 46 -1.57 -7.32 11.64
C ASP A 46 -2.12 -7.36 10.20
N LEU A 47 -1.67 -8.33 9.40
CA LEU A 47 -2.17 -8.51 8.03
C LEU A 47 -3.64 -8.94 8.02
N ARG A 48 -4.05 -9.83 8.92
CA ARG A 48 -5.45 -10.26 9.05
C ARG A 48 -6.34 -9.07 9.43
N GLN A 49 -5.91 -8.26 10.39
CA GLN A 49 -6.65 -7.08 10.85
C GLN A 49 -6.82 -6.05 9.73
N ILE A 50 -5.74 -5.72 9.01
CA ILE A 50 -5.81 -4.83 7.84
C ILE A 50 -6.73 -5.41 6.76
N ALA A 51 -6.68 -6.73 6.53
CA ALA A 51 -7.52 -7.37 5.53
C ALA A 51 -9.01 -7.24 5.89
N GLU A 52 -9.36 -7.51 7.15
CA GLU A 52 -10.73 -7.37 7.67
C GLU A 52 -11.19 -5.91 7.72
N GLU A 53 -10.27 -4.97 7.95
CA GLU A 53 -10.58 -3.55 8.00
C GLU A 53 -10.90 -2.99 6.60
N PHE A 54 -10.06 -3.28 5.60
CA PHE A 54 -10.12 -2.59 4.30
C PHE A 54 -10.82 -3.38 3.18
N PHE A 55 -10.84 -4.71 3.22
CA PHE A 55 -11.52 -5.49 2.17
C PHE A 55 -13.01 -5.63 2.44
N ARG A 56 -13.70 -4.49 2.45
CA ARG A 56 -15.14 -4.38 2.63
C ARG A 56 -15.84 -4.27 1.29
N THR A 57 -16.71 -5.23 0.99
CA THR A 57 -17.42 -5.34 -0.30
C THR A 57 -18.13 -4.03 -0.70
N GLU A 58 -18.72 -3.35 0.29
CA GLU A 58 -19.43 -2.09 0.16
C GLU A 58 -18.51 -0.89 -0.14
N GLU A 59 -17.24 -0.96 0.26
CA GLU A 59 -16.23 0.08 0.06
C GLU A 59 -15.40 -0.10 -1.23
N ILE A 60 -15.54 -1.24 -1.92
CA ILE A 60 -14.84 -1.49 -3.19
C ILE A 60 -15.39 -0.58 -4.30
N ALA A 61 -14.50 0.21 -4.90
CA ALA A 61 -14.74 0.95 -6.13
C ALA A 61 -14.21 0.20 -7.36
N LEU A 62 -15.04 0.05 -8.40
CA LEU A 62 -14.67 -0.62 -9.66
C LEU A 62 -14.80 0.33 -10.84
N VAL A 63 -13.77 0.40 -11.68
CA VAL A 63 -13.79 1.08 -12.97
C VAL A 63 -13.46 0.07 -14.06
N ALA A 64 -14.29 -0.02 -15.09
CA ALA A 64 -14.09 -0.88 -16.25
C ALA A 64 -14.11 -0.04 -17.54
N LEU A 65 -13.17 -0.29 -18.45
CA LEU A 65 -12.99 0.48 -19.69
C LEU A 65 -12.89 -0.47 -20.89
N GLY A 66 -13.64 -0.19 -21.97
CA GLY A 66 -13.62 -0.96 -23.22
C GLY A 66 -15.00 -1.46 -23.66
N ASN A 67 -15.05 -2.57 -24.41
CA ASN A 67 -16.31 -3.17 -24.89
C ASN A 67 -16.96 -4.04 -23.80
N LEU A 68 -17.87 -3.45 -23.03
CA LEU A 68 -18.51 -4.08 -21.87
C LEU A 68 -19.89 -4.69 -22.17
N LYS A 69 -20.26 -4.88 -23.45
CA LYS A 69 -21.62 -5.28 -23.85
C LYS A 69 -22.17 -6.53 -23.15
N ASN A 70 -21.31 -7.43 -22.69
CA ASN A 70 -21.70 -8.66 -21.97
C ASN A 70 -21.16 -8.71 -20.52
N ALA A 71 -20.60 -7.62 -20.00
CA ALA A 71 -20.06 -7.58 -18.65
C ALA A 71 -21.21 -7.42 -17.65
N LYS A 72 -21.68 -8.54 -17.08
CA LYS A 72 -22.58 -8.53 -15.93
C LYS A 72 -21.75 -8.30 -14.68
N ILE A 73 -21.61 -7.05 -14.27
CA ILE A 73 -20.92 -6.70 -13.04
C ILE A 73 -21.96 -6.17 -12.07
N ASP A 74 -22.11 -6.86 -10.95
CA ASP A 74 -22.92 -6.45 -9.82
C ASP A 74 -22.05 -6.48 -8.55
N ARG A 75 -22.58 -5.91 -7.46
CA ARG A 75 -21.84 -5.83 -6.21
C ARG A 75 -21.57 -7.21 -5.59
N ALA A 76 -22.43 -8.20 -5.83
CA ALA A 76 -22.25 -9.55 -5.29
C ALA A 76 -21.00 -10.23 -5.86
N ARG A 77 -20.62 -9.92 -7.11
CA ARG A 77 -19.35 -10.38 -7.71
C ARG A 77 -18.09 -9.76 -7.12
N LEU A 78 -18.24 -8.69 -6.33
CA LEU A 78 -17.14 -8.04 -5.61
C LEU A 78 -17.11 -8.48 -4.14
N SER A 79 -17.91 -9.49 -3.76
CA SER A 79 -17.96 -9.95 -2.37
C SER A 79 -16.60 -10.48 -1.93
N VAL A 80 -16.13 -9.96 -0.80
CA VAL A 80 -14.97 -10.47 -0.08
C VAL A 80 -15.51 -11.33 1.06
N ASN A 81 -15.51 -12.64 0.84
CA ASN A 81 -15.75 -13.71 1.82
C ASN A 81 -15.14 -15.01 1.28
#